data_AF-A0A437APT7-F1
#
_entry.id   AF-A0A437APT7-F1
#
_cell.length_a   1.000
_cell.length_b   1.000
_cell.length_c   1.000
_cell.angle_alpha   90.00
_cell.angle_beta   90.00
_cell.angle_gamma   90.00
#
_symmetry.space_group_name_H-M   'P 1'
#
loop_
_entity.id
_entity.type
_entity.pdbx_description
1 polymer ?
#
loop_
_entity_poly.entity_id
_entity_poly.type
_entity_poly.pdbx_seq_one_letter_code
_entity_poly.pdbx_strand_id
1 'polypeptide(L)'
;MAKPKRIKAFFNKPKKQIDLKKEEKESECYLDTLSFKLNNNIKPPYSVILDTNFINHSIKKKIDIKKGMLDCLVSNVKLFVTDCVIAELEKLGRPYRVALALVKGDGFISLDCDHKGTYADDCIVNRISAMRCYIVATCDTELKNRIRKVGGVPIISVLNRKYDLEGK
;
A
#
# COMPACT_ATOMS: atom_id res chain seq x y z
N MET A 1 -34.03 -62.63 -7.19
CA MET A 1 -34.24 -61.89 -5.92
C MET A 1 -33.84 -60.42 -6.14
N ALA A 2 -34.62 -59.49 -5.58
CA ALA A 2 -34.42 -58.03 -5.42
C ALA A 2 -34.44 -57.08 -6.66
N LYS A 3 -35.49 -56.24 -6.71
CA LYS A 3 -35.55 -54.88 -7.35
C LYS A 3 -35.20 -53.82 -6.25
N PRO A 4 -35.20 -52.47 -6.47
CA PRO A 4 -34.89 -51.57 -7.61
C PRO A 4 -34.01 -50.34 -7.18
N LYS A 5 -33.95 -49.27 -8.01
CA LYS A 5 -33.84 -47.80 -7.70
C LYS A 5 -32.54 -47.10 -8.21
N ARG A 6 -32.63 -46.26 -9.27
CA ARG A 6 -32.83 -44.78 -9.26
C ARG A 6 -31.54 -44.05 -8.79
N ILE A 7 -30.86 -43.12 -9.47
CA ILE A 7 -31.29 -41.93 -10.24
C ILE A 7 -30.06 -41.32 -10.98
N LYS A 8 -30.27 -41.02 -12.27
CA LYS A 8 -29.89 -39.84 -13.11
C LYS A 8 -28.44 -39.29 -13.13
N ALA A 9 -27.92 -39.31 -14.36
CA ALA A 9 -26.93 -38.40 -14.94
C ALA A 9 -27.17 -36.93 -14.58
N PHE A 10 -26.12 -36.14 -14.33
CA PHE A 10 -26.13 -34.69 -14.54
C PHE A 10 -24.72 -34.14 -14.79
N PHE A 11 -24.50 -33.73 -16.04
CA PHE A 11 -23.58 -32.67 -16.49
C PHE A 11 -22.06 -32.84 -16.34
N ASN A 12 -21.46 -33.25 -17.46
CA ASN A 12 -20.21 -32.65 -17.95
C ASN A 12 -20.30 -31.12 -17.85
N LYS A 13 -19.24 -30.47 -17.33
CA LYS A 13 -18.79 -29.17 -17.84
C LYS A 13 -17.30 -28.93 -17.53
N PRO A 14 -16.53 -28.43 -18.52
CA PRO A 14 -15.08 -28.31 -18.47
C PRO A 14 -14.62 -27.19 -17.53
N LYS A 15 -13.37 -27.31 -17.07
CA LYS A 15 -12.61 -26.31 -16.31
C LYS A 15 -12.70 -24.96 -17.02
N LYS A 16 -13.44 -24.01 -16.43
CA LYS A 16 -13.42 -22.61 -16.86
C LYS A 16 -12.04 -22.04 -16.58
N GLN A 17 -11.29 -21.81 -17.65
CA GLN A 17 -10.30 -20.74 -17.75
C GLN A 17 -11.01 -19.46 -17.30
N ILE A 18 -10.56 -18.87 -16.20
CA ILE A 18 -11.13 -17.62 -15.72
C ILE A 18 -10.49 -16.52 -16.57
N ASP A 19 -11.29 -16.00 -17.50
CA ASP A 19 -10.94 -14.93 -18.42
C ASP A 19 -10.42 -13.69 -17.68
N LEU A 20 -9.11 -13.44 -17.79
CA LEU A 20 -8.38 -12.22 -17.40
C LEU A 20 -8.75 -10.99 -18.27
N LYS A 21 -9.99 -10.88 -18.73
CA LYS A 21 -10.43 -9.82 -19.66
C LYS A 21 -11.81 -9.30 -19.27
N LYS A 22 -11.86 -8.32 -18.37
CA LYS A 22 -12.83 -7.21 -18.35
C LYS A 22 -12.69 -6.43 -17.05
N GLU A 23 -11.89 -5.37 -17.08
CA GLU A 23 -12.02 -4.14 -16.27
C GLU A 23 -11.00 -3.10 -16.78
N GLU A 24 -10.91 -2.90 -18.10
CA GLU A 24 -9.97 -1.95 -18.74
C GLU A 24 -10.68 -0.76 -19.38
N LYS A 25 -11.95 -0.48 -19.05
CA LYS A 25 -12.74 0.56 -19.74
C LYS A 25 -13.13 1.79 -18.93
N GLU A 26 -12.68 1.90 -17.69
CA GLU A 26 -12.82 3.15 -16.90
C GLU A 26 -11.47 3.83 -16.61
N SER A 27 -10.36 3.24 -17.07
CA SER A 27 -8.99 3.64 -16.76
C SER A 27 -8.36 4.63 -17.74
N GLU A 28 -9.04 5.12 -18.78
CA GLU A 28 -8.42 6.02 -19.77
C GLU A 28 -8.45 7.51 -19.41
N CYS A 29 -9.18 7.93 -18.35
CA CYS A 29 -9.30 9.36 -18.01
C CYS A 29 -8.55 9.82 -16.75
N TYR A 30 -8.01 8.92 -15.92
CA TYR A 30 -7.26 9.31 -14.70
C TYR A 30 -5.73 9.21 -14.87
N LEU A 31 -5.25 8.47 -15.87
CA LEU A 31 -3.82 8.30 -16.11
C LEU A 31 -3.12 9.65 -16.40
N ASP A 32 -3.79 10.60 -17.04
CA ASP A 32 -3.16 11.82 -17.53
C ASP A 32 -2.92 12.87 -16.42
N THR A 33 -3.77 12.90 -15.38
CA THR A 33 -3.60 13.82 -14.23
C THR A 33 -2.59 13.34 -13.20
N LEU A 34 -2.46 12.01 -13.02
CA LEU A 34 -1.40 11.42 -12.20
C LEU A 34 -0.02 11.57 -12.83
N SER A 35 0.08 11.35 -14.14
CA SER A 35 1.35 11.41 -14.89
C SER A 35 1.94 12.82 -14.94
N PHE A 36 1.10 13.86 -14.93
CA PHE A 36 1.57 15.26 -14.99
C PHE A 36 2.05 15.81 -13.64
N LYS A 37 1.59 15.24 -12.51
CA LYS A 37 1.92 15.71 -11.15
C LYS A 37 3.03 14.91 -10.47
N LEU A 38 3.29 13.70 -10.92
CA LEU A 38 4.37 12.86 -10.39
C LEU A 38 5.66 13.19 -11.13
N ASN A 39 6.73 13.43 -10.38
CA ASN A 39 8.07 13.63 -10.93
C ASN A 39 8.41 12.50 -11.93
N ASN A 40 9.05 12.86 -13.06
CA ASN A 40 9.47 11.95 -14.13
C ASN A 40 10.33 10.74 -13.68
N ASN A 41 10.85 10.77 -12.46
CA ASN A 41 11.63 9.68 -11.84
C ASN A 41 10.77 8.55 -11.24
N ILE A 42 9.46 8.75 -11.10
CA ILE A 42 8.57 7.78 -10.47
C ILE A 42 7.88 7.00 -11.59
N LYS A 43 8.31 5.76 -11.81
CA LYS A 43 7.73 4.85 -12.80
C LYS A 43 7.12 3.64 -12.11
N PRO A 44 6.04 3.07 -12.65
CA PRO A 44 5.51 1.80 -12.16
C PRO A 44 6.58 0.70 -12.32
N PRO A 45 6.76 -0.20 -11.33
CA PRO A 45 5.98 -0.31 -10.09
C PRO A 45 6.31 0.77 -9.05
N TYR A 46 5.29 1.41 -8.50
CA TYR A 46 5.47 2.48 -7.54
C TYR A 46 5.99 1.96 -6.21
N SER A 47 6.99 2.64 -5.66
CA SER A 47 7.62 2.29 -4.38
C SER A 47 7.05 3.17 -3.29
N VAL A 48 6.24 2.60 -2.39
CA VAL A 48 5.56 3.35 -1.32
C VAL A 48 6.19 3.00 0.02
N ILE A 49 6.68 4.00 0.76
CA ILE A 49 7.15 3.85 2.14
C ILE A 49 5.95 4.08 3.08
N LEU A 50 5.75 3.15 4.00
CA LEU A 50 4.67 3.22 4.99
C LEU A 50 5.20 3.73 6.34
N ASP A 51 4.41 4.61 6.95
CA ASP A 51 4.60 5.15 8.28
C ASP A 51 3.74 4.42 9.34
N THR A 52 4.15 4.42 10.61
CA THR A 52 3.44 3.77 11.73
C THR A 52 2.03 4.32 11.88
N ASN A 53 1.90 5.65 11.85
CA ASN A 53 0.63 6.35 11.95
C ASN A 53 -0.32 6.00 10.81
N PHE A 54 0.20 5.83 9.59
CA PHE A 54 -0.61 5.45 8.43
C PHE A 54 -1.18 4.04 8.57
N ILE A 55 -0.34 3.08 8.99
CA ILE A 55 -0.77 1.69 9.23
C ILE A 55 -1.85 1.66 10.32
N ASN A 56 -1.65 2.41 11.40
CA ASN A 56 -2.60 2.51 12.50
C ASN A 56 -3.96 3.06 12.06
N HIS A 57 -3.97 4.12 11.24
CA HIS A 57 -5.19 4.68 10.69
C HIS A 57 -5.89 3.72 9.71
N SER A 58 -5.12 3.01 8.87
CA SER A 58 -5.66 2.04 7.92
C SER A 58 -6.41 0.91 8.64
N ILE A 59 -5.83 0.37 9.72
CA ILE A 59 -6.46 -0.69 10.52
C ILE A 59 -7.71 -0.18 11.25
N LYS A 60 -7.64 1.01 11.87
CA LYS A 60 -8.80 1.62 12.56
C LYS A 60 -9.99 1.79 11.61
N LYS A 61 -9.72 2.16 10.35
CA LYS A 61 -10.75 2.39 9.34
C LYS A 61 -11.11 1.13 8.53
N LYS A 62 -10.49 -0.02 8.84
CA LYS A 62 -10.68 -1.32 8.18
C LYS A 62 -10.41 -1.28 6.67
N ILE A 63 -9.34 -0.59 6.28
CA ILE A 63 -8.90 -0.51 4.88
C ILE A 63 -7.75 -1.50 4.68
N ASP A 64 -7.86 -2.34 3.65
CA ASP A 64 -6.77 -3.20 3.21
C ASP A 64 -5.72 -2.35 2.48
N ILE A 65 -4.51 -2.22 3.04
CA ILE A 65 -3.47 -1.34 2.51
C ILE A 65 -3.17 -1.62 1.03
N LYS A 66 -2.96 -2.90 0.67
CA LYS A 66 -2.66 -3.27 -0.73
C LYS A 66 -3.77 -2.90 -1.70
N LYS A 67 -5.03 -3.18 -1.34
CA LYS A 67 -6.19 -2.88 -2.20
C LYS A 67 -6.39 -1.39 -2.33
N GLY A 68 -6.38 -0.65 -1.21
CA GLY A 68 -6.53 0.79 -1.26
C GLY A 68 -5.42 1.48 -2.06
N MET A 69 -4.18 0.96 -2.03
CA MET A 69 -3.07 1.50 -2.83
C MET A 69 -3.27 1.23 -4.32
N LEU A 70 -3.77 0.05 -4.68
CA LEU A 70 -4.14 -0.29 -6.05
C LEU A 70 -5.27 0.61 -6.56
N ASP A 71 -6.30 0.85 -5.75
CA ASP A 71 -7.43 1.72 -6.09
C ASP A 71 -6.99 3.19 -6.25
N CYS A 72 -5.98 3.63 -5.47
CA CYS A 72 -5.49 5.00 -5.48
C CYS A 72 -4.53 5.29 -6.65
N LEU A 73 -3.59 4.38 -6.91
CA LEU A 73 -2.54 4.57 -7.93
C LEU A 73 -2.83 3.88 -9.26
N VAL A 74 -3.88 3.05 -9.33
CA VAL A 74 -4.35 2.31 -10.52
C VAL A 74 -3.20 1.57 -11.23
N SER A 75 -2.26 1.02 -10.46
CA SER A 75 -1.01 0.44 -10.99
C SER A 75 -0.35 -0.47 -9.96
N ASN A 76 0.67 -1.22 -10.39
CA ASN A 76 1.40 -2.12 -9.49
C ASN A 76 2.22 -1.34 -8.47
N VAL A 77 2.06 -1.71 -7.20
CA VAL A 77 2.70 -1.06 -6.04
C VAL A 77 3.55 -2.06 -5.27
N LYS A 78 4.76 -1.63 -4.90
CA LYS A 78 5.62 -2.28 -3.92
C LYS A 78 5.56 -1.47 -2.62
N LEU A 79 5.16 -2.15 -1.54
CA LEU A 79 5.05 -1.56 -0.21
C LEU A 79 6.34 -1.82 0.56
N PHE A 80 6.92 -0.74 1.08
CA PHE A 80 8.14 -0.76 1.85
C PHE A 80 7.87 -0.30 3.28
N VAL A 81 8.51 -0.97 4.23
CA VAL A 81 8.47 -0.59 5.65
C VAL A 81 9.90 -0.52 6.15
N THR A 82 10.27 0.56 6.82
CA THR A 82 11.61 0.68 7.39
C THR A 82 11.69 -0.06 8.72
N ASP A 83 12.87 -0.56 9.06
CA ASP A 83 13.10 -1.22 10.36
C ASP A 83 12.75 -0.32 11.55
N CYS A 84 12.89 0.99 11.38
CA CYS A 84 12.56 1.98 12.40
C CYS A 84 11.06 2.06 12.67
N VAL A 85 10.24 1.95 11.63
CA VAL A 85 8.78 1.88 11.71
C VAL A 85 8.36 0.55 12.37
N ILE A 86 9.06 -0.56 12.07
CA ILE A 86 8.83 -1.84 12.73
C ILE A 86 9.17 -1.75 14.22
N ALA A 87 10.31 -1.17 14.57
CA ALA A 87 10.75 -0.98 15.95
C ALA A 87 9.80 -0.07 16.74
N GLU A 88 9.26 0.98 16.12
CA GLU A 88 8.26 1.84 16.73
C GLU A 88 6.93 1.09 16.97
N LEU A 89 6.46 0.27 16.02
CA LEU A 89 5.29 -0.60 16.21
C LEU A 89 5.49 -1.61 17.34
N GLU A 90 6.71 -2.16 17.49
CA GLU A 90 7.04 -3.07 18.58
C GLU A 90 7.00 -2.37 19.95
N LYS A 91 7.44 -1.10 20.02
CA LYS A 91 7.38 -0.27 21.25
C LYS A 91 5.95 0.08 21.66
N LEU A 92 5.05 0.30 20.70
CA LEU A 92 3.65 0.63 20.98
C LEU A 92 2.87 -0.55 21.59
N GLY A 93 3.38 -1.78 21.49
CA GLY A 93 2.96 -2.92 22.30
C GLY A 93 1.69 -3.64 21.83
N ARG A 94 0.96 -4.22 22.80
CA ARG A 94 -0.16 -5.17 22.57
C ARG A 94 -1.28 -4.69 21.62
N PRO A 95 -1.76 -3.42 21.65
CA PRO A 95 -2.85 -3.01 20.76
C PRO A 95 -2.47 -3.04 19.28
N TYR A 96 -1.18 -3.01 18.95
CA TYR A 96 -0.67 -2.97 17.58
C TYR A 96 -0.19 -4.33 17.06
N ARG A 97 -0.52 -5.43 17.75
CA ARG A 97 -0.15 -6.79 17.32
C ARG A 97 -0.67 -7.15 15.92
N VAL A 98 -1.87 -6.65 15.57
CA VAL A 98 -2.44 -6.83 14.22
C VAL A 98 -1.62 -6.07 13.18
N ALA A 99 -1.20 -4.83 13.49
CA ALA A 99 -0.34 -4.05 12.61
C ALA A 99 1.00 -4.75 12.36
N LEU A 100 1.61 -5.27 13.42
CA LEU A 100 2.87 -5.99 13.35
C LEU A 100 2.75 -7.29 12.52
N ALA A 101 1.66 -8.05 12.69
CA ALA A 101 1.39 -9.24 11.89
C ALA A 101 1.16 -8.92 10.41
N LEU A 102 0.50 -7.80 10.10
CA LEU A 102 0.32 -7.34 8.73
C LEU A 102 1.66 -6.98 8.09
N VAL A 103 2.48 -6.18 8.76
CA VAL A 103 3.78 -5.72 8.26
C VAL A 103 4.75 -6.88 8.05
N LYS A 104 4.77 -7.88 8.94
CA LYS A 104 5.61 -9.08 8.80
C LYS A 104 5.04 -10.12 7.82
N GLY A 105 3.89 -9.86 7.22
CA GLY A 105 3.23 -10.77 6.27
C GLY A 105 3.77 -10.67 4.85
N ASP A 106 3.38 -11.63 4.01
CA ASP A 106 3.82 -11.69 2.61
C ASP A 106 3.30 -10.50 1.80
N GLY A 107 4.20 -9.63 1.36
CA GLY A 107 3.95 -8.53 0.43
C GLY A 107 4.24 -7.13 0.97
N PHE A 108 4.89 -7.03 2.13
CA PHE A 108 5.67 -5.87 2.51
C PHE A 108 7.15 -6.21 2.39
N ILE A 109 7.95 -5.23 1.98
CA ILE A 109 9.41 -5.37 1.86
C ILE A 109 10.03 -4.52 2.97
N SER A 110 10.80 -5.15 3.86
CA SER A 110 11.55 -4.41 4.87
C SER A 110 12.74 -3.67 4.25
N LEU A 111 13.01 -2.46 4.73
CA LEU A 111 14.16 -1.64 4.37
C LEU A 111 15.07 -1.45 5.57
N ASP A 112 16.30 -1.92 5.41
CA ASP A 112 17.36 -1.79 6.40
C ASP A 112 17.74 -0.31 6.60
N CYS A 113 17.98 0.07 7.86
CA CYS A 113 18.27 1.45 8.25
C CYS A 113 19.57 1.54 9.06
N ASP A 114 20.52 2.35 8.59
CA ASP A 114 21.86 2.48 9.17
C ASP A 114 21.97 3.63 10.19
N HIS A 115 21.06 3.71 11.17
CA HIS A 115 21.13 4.79 12.18
C HIS A 115 20.89 4.32 13.60
N LYS A 116 21.65 4.89 14.54
CA LYS A 116 21.52 4.65 15.98
C LYS A 116 20.46 5.57 16.57
N GLY A 117 19.21 5.08 16.67
CA GLY A 117 18.10 5.81 17.28
C GLY A 117 16.77 5.55 16.56
N THR A 118 15.67 5.53 17.29
CA THR A 118 14.36 5.06 16.79
C THR A 118 13.42 6.19 16.36
N TYR A 119 13.91 7.17 15.60
CA TYR A 119 13.04 8.20 15.03
C TYR A 119 12.77 7.87 13.57
N ALA A 120 11.59 7.30 13.31
CA ALA A 120 11.15 6.88 11.98
C ALA A 120 11.04 8.08 11.03
N ASP A 121 10.54 9.21 11.51
CA ASP A 121 10.36 10.42 10.72
C ASP A 121 11.65 10.91 10.06
N ASP A 122 12.72 11.05 10.84
CA ASP A 122 14.00 11.56 10.34
C ASP A 122 14.63 10.56 9.37
N CYS A 123 14.47 9.26 9.62
CA CYS A 123 14.86 8.21 8.68
C CYS A 123 14.15 8.38 7.33
N ILE A 124 12.83 8.58 7.36
CA ILE A 124 12.00 8.71 6.17
C ILE A 124 12.43 9.96 5.40
N VAL A 125 12.54 11.11 6.07
CA VAL A 125 12.96 12.38 5.45
C VAL A 125 14.35 12.26 4.82
N ASN A 126 15.32 11.70 5.54
CA ASN A 126 16.69 11.52 5.01
C ASN A 126 16.71 10.60 3.79
N ARG A 127 15.96 9.50 3.82
CA ARG A 127 15.89 8.54 2.71
C ARG A 127 15.28 9.17 1.46
N ILE A 128 14.20 9.91 1.61
CA ILE A 128 13.52 10.60 0.50
C ILE A 128 14.40 11.73 -0.08
N SER A 129 15.12 12.44 0.79
CA SER A 129 16.02 13.51 0.39
C SER A 129 17.17 12.97 -0.49
N ALA A 130 17.69 11.79 -0.13
CA ALA A 130 18.71 11.09 -0.91
C ALA A 130 18.15 10.50 -2.21
N MET A 131 16.99 9.82 -2.14
CA MET A 131 16.35 9.17 -3.28
C MET A 131 14.89 9.62 -3.42
N ARG A 132 14.63 10.44 -4.44
CA ARG A 132 13.29 10.98 -4.75
C ARG A 132 12.41 10.03 -5.57
N CYS A 133 12.61 8.72 -5.43
CA CYS A 133 11.87 7.68 -6.16
C CYS A 133 10.77 7.01 -5.32
N TYR A 134 10.50 7.52 -4.11
CA TYR A 134 9.51 6.98 -3.19
C TYR A 134 8.27 7.85 -3.10
N ILE A 135 7.14 7.20 -2.90
CA ILE A 135 5.89 7.79 -2.43
C ILE A 135 5.80 7.55 -0.93
N VAL A 136 5.31 8.52 -0.17
CA VAL A 136 5.25 8.40 1.29
C VAL A 136 3.81 8.30 1.73
N ALA A 137 3.45 7.24 2.45
CA ALA A 137 2.14 7.11 3.06
C ALA A 137 2.22 7.54 4.53
N THR A 138 1.77 8.76 4.83
CA THR A 138 1.72 9.31 6.19
C THR A 138 0.46 10.14 6.45
N CYS A 139 -0.02 10.07 7.68
CA CYS A 139 -1.12 10.91 8.16
C CYS A 139 -0.64 12.04 9.07
N ASP A 140 0.65 12.08 9.42
CA ASP A 140 1.17 13.09 10.34
C ASP A 140 1.34 14.45 9.65
N THR A 141 0.88 15.50 10.31
CA THR A 141 0.97 16.87 9.78
C THR A 141 2.40 17.40 9.81
N GLU A 142 3.20 17.03 10.81
CA GLU A 142 4.57 17.51 10.93
C GLU A 142 5.49 16.87 9.89
N LEU A 143 5.39 15.54 9.73
CA LEU A 143 6.11 14.83 8.68
C LEU A 143 5.70 15.29 7.28
N LYS A 144 4.40 15.50 7.02
CA LYS A 144 3.91 16.10 5.76
C LYS A 144 4.56 17.45 5.48
N ASN A 145 4.62 18.33 6.48
CA ASN A 145 5.24 19.64 6.32
C ASN A 145 6.73 19.56 6.02
N ARG A 146 7.45 18.59 6.62
CA ARG A 146 8.86 18.33 6.31
C ARG A 146 9.05 17.82 4.87
N ILE A 147 8.24 16.87 4.42
CA ILE A 147 8.32 16.32 3.06
C ILE A 147 7.96 17.39 2.00
N ARG A 148 6.96 18.23 2.28
CA ARG A 148 6.59 19.37 1.40
C ARG A 148 7.73 20.37 1.23
N LYS A 149 8.66 20.51 2.19
CA LYS A 149 9.84 21.37 2.04
C LYS A 149 10.90 20.76 1.10
N VAL A 150 11.02 19.43 1.06
CA VAL A 150 11.95 18.74 0.15
C VAL A 150 11.49 18.89 -1.31
N GLY A 151 10.18 18.83 -1.55
CA GLY A 151 9.56 18.99 -2.85
C GLY A 151 9.73 17.77 -3.77
N GLY A 152 8.77 17.56 -4.67
CA GLY A 152 8.85 16.49 -5.69
C GLY A 152 8.58 15.07 -5.17
N VAL A 153 7.93 14.97 -4.01
CA VAL A 153 7.63 13.68 -3.37
C VAL A 153 6.13 13.62 -3.14
N PRO A 154 5.41 12.70 -3.78
CA PRO A 154 3.98 12.53 -3.55
C PRO A 154 3.73 11.94 -2.16
N ILE A 155 2.65 12.40 -1.54
CA ILE A 155 2.24 11.97 -0.21
C ILE A 155 0.86 11.33 -0.29
N ILE A 156 0.71 10.14 0.26
CA ILE A 156 -0.58 9.48 0.42
C ILE A 156 -1.05 9.64 1.86
N SER A 157 -2.32 9.97 2.04
CA SER A 157 -2.92 10.00 3.37
C SER A 157 -4.31 9.37 3.41
N VAL A 158 -4.76 9.02 4.62
CA VAL A 158 -6.04 8.31 4.81
C VAL A 158 -7.17 9.29 5.07
N LEU A 159 -7.96 9.60 4.03
CA LEU A 159 -9.14 10.45 4.16
C LEU A 159 -10.42 9.58 4.16
N ASN A 160 -11.21 9.65 5.24
CA ASN A 160 -12.37 8.77 5.44
C ASN A 160 -11.99 7.31 5.17
N ARG A 161 -12.66 6.61 4.25
CA ARG A 161 -12.39 5.21 3.89
C ARG A 161 -11.60 5.04 2.59
N LYS A 162 -10.94 6.10 2.11
CA LYS A 162 -10.16 6.08 0.86
C LYS A 162 -8.76 6.62 1.12
N TYR A 163 -7.84 6.26 0.24
CA TYR A 163 -6.53 6.89 0.19
C TYR A 163 -6.57 8.04 -0.79
N ASP A 164 -6.02 9.17 -0.35
CA ASP A 164 -5.96 10.39 -1.12
C ASP A 164 -4.49 10.70 -1.41
N LEU A 165 -4.20 10.98 -2.69
CA LEU A 165 -2.87 11.31 -3.16
C LEU A 165 -2.73 12.83 -3.19
N GLU A 166 -1.92 13.35 -2.27
CA GLU A 166 -1.53 14.74 -2.23
C GLU A 166 -0.19 14.90 -2.97
N GLY A 167 -0.25 15.46 -4.17
CA GLY A 167 0.93 15.88 -4.94
C GLY A 167 0.96 17.40 -5.07
N LYS A 168 2.08 18.03 -4.70
CA LYS A 168 2.33 19.45 -4.91
C LYS A 168 3.35 19.64 -6.03
#